data_AF-A0A344W940-F1
#
_entry.id   AF-A0A344W940-F1
#
_cell.length_a   1.000
_cell.length_b   1.000
_cell.length_c   1.000
_cell.angle_alpha   90.00
_cell.angle_beta   90.00
_cell.angle_gamma   90.00
#
_symmetry.space_group_name_H-M   'P 1'
#
loop_
_entity.id
_entity.type
_entity.pdbx_description
1 polymer ?
#
loop_
_entity_poly.entity_id
_entity_poly.type
_entity_poly.pdbx_seq_one_letter_code
_entity_poly.pdbx_strand_id
1 'polypeptide(L)'
;MSIFNLKNAKPLGSGVTVGDNGILELEVLSKLKGYRKTVVAGYRSLLLDDINSNLTPGEMHISPKIDGELWFMIIEGNEVVLSNTNGKLIAGDIPLVTEVTNISSRFIGRSILVGELFVATKDSRPRVSDLSSALGGGAKAEVEKLGFAAFDIISGGDKLSNIPLADYKDRLELMQRLLDGGKRVKCVKTEVINSPKEAVSYFEDWVGAGKAEGLVIRAGEGRIYKVKPSLSVDAVIIGYTENNDDNSQVRSIMLALMRPDKSFQLLGSCGSLGDARSRKEMMKKIQKSQIESNWRYTSGDGAVYHFVKPEVIVEIKAVDIQSEDSSGNLIRKMVLSNNDDKWQALQKLPFASIHHPVFVRYRSDKNINITDLRIEQIIDRCLISDTQTKAEAPKLPTSKIIRREVYTKTVKESISVKKLVIWKTNKEKLDSNYPAYVIHWTDYSPDRKDPLKREVRLASVKEAAATISEKMIEKNIKKGWQKI
;
A
#
# COMPACT_ATOMS: atom_id res chain seq x y z
N MET A 1 9.96 27.29 -21.67
CA MET A 1 8.98 26.27 -22.09
C MET A 1 8.26 25.82 -20.84
N SER A 2 6.93 25.71 -20.87
CA SER A 2 6.18 25.23 -19.70
C SER A 2 6.62 23.80 -19.38
N ILE A 3 6.85 23.52 -18.10
CA ILE A 3 7.21 22.17 -17.61
C ILE A 3 5.99 21.27 -17.46
N PHE A 4 4.79 21.79 -17.74
CA PHE A 4 3.53 21.10 -17.61
C PHE A 4 3.01 20.65 -18.98
N ASN A 5 2.42 19.45 -18.99
CA ASN A 5 1.79 18.87 -20.16
C ASN A 5 0.28 18.88 -20.00
N LEU A 6 -0.40 19.80 -20.70
CA LEU A 6 -1.86 19.86 -20.73
C LEU A 6 -2.48 19.08 -21.90
N LYS A 7 -1.69 18.25 -22.61
CA LYS A 7 -2.24 17.36 -23.65
C LYS A 7 -3.19 16.35 -22.99
N ASN A 8 -4.35 16.13 -23.61
CA ASN A 8 -5.43 15.28 -23.10
C ASN A 8 -6.04 15.75 -21.77
N ALA A 9 -5.96 17.06 -21.47
CA ALA A 9 -6.67 17.65 -20.36
C ALA A 9 -8.17 17.33 -20.41
N LYS A 10 -8.73 16.96 -19.27
CA LYS A 10 -10.16 16.73 -19.06
C LYS A 10 -10.73 17.85 -18.18
N PRO A 11 -12.00 18.23 -18.36
CA PRO A 11 -12.64 19.22 -17.50
C PRO A 11 -12.63 18.79 -16.03
N LEU A 12 -12.35 19.74 -15.14
CA LEU A 12 -12.47 19.62 -13.69
C LEU A 12 -13.08 20.92 -13.16
N GLY A 13 -14.41 21.01 -13.19
CA GLY A 13 -15.15 22.24 -12.88
C GLY A 13 -14.75 23.36 -13.84
N SER A 14 -14.36 24.51 -13.28
CA SER A 14 -13.78 25.64 -14.03
C SER A 14 -12.31 25.46 -14.43
N GLY A 15 -11.65 24.40 -13.94
CA GLY A 15 -10.28 24.05 -14.29
C GLY A 15 -10.17 22.79 -15.14
N VAL A 16 -8.97 22.22 -15.14
CA VAL A 16 -8.64 21.01 -15.88
C VAL A 16 -7.80 20.04 -15.04
N THR A 17 -7.89 18.76 -15.38
CA THR A 17 -6.99 17.72 -14.87
C THR A 17 -6.37 16.92 -16.01
N VAL A 18 -5.13 16.50 -15.81
CA VAL A 18 -4.39 15.59 -16.69
C VAL A 18 -4.04 14.36 -15.89
N GLY A 19 -4.12 13.17 -16.50
CA GLY A 19 -3.67 11.93 -15.88
C GLY A 19 -2.17 11.90 -15.63
N ASP A 20 -1.66 10.72 -15.28
CA ASP A 20 -0.22 10.49 -15.11
C ASP A 20 0.52 10.94 -16.39
N ASN A 21 1.60 11.72 -16.25
CA ASN A 21 2.36 12.45 -17.30
C ASN A 21 1.99 13.94 -17.54
N GLY A 22 1.34 14.59 -16.58
CA GLY A 22 1.14 16.03 -16.59
C GLY A 22 2.39 16.87 -16.27
N ILE A 23 3.46 16.26 -15.75
CA ILE A 23 4.77 16.89 -15.54
C ILE A 23 5.76 16.36 -16.59
N LEU A 24 6.34 17.25 -17.40
CA LEU A 24 7.34 16.89 -18.42
C LEU A 24 8.75 16.72 -17.86
N GLU A 25 9.07 17.47 -16.80
CA GLU A 25 10.41 17.50 -16.24
C GLU A 25 10.61 16.38 -15.21
N LEU A 26 11.47 15.41 -15.55
CA LEU A 26 11.76 14.24 -14.71
C LEU A 26 12.35 14.62 -13.35
N GLU A 27 13.10 15.71 -13.25
CA GLU A 27 13.67 16.17 -11.99
C GLU A 27 12.59 16.56 -10.98
N VAL A 28 11.56 17.30 -11.43
CA VAL A 28 10.43 17.68 -10.57
C VAL A 28 9.69 16.44 -10.09
N LEU A 29 9.36 15.52 -11.00
CA LEU A 29 8.68 14.27 -10.63
C LEU A 29 9.52 13.42 -9.66
N SER A 30 10.84 13.40 -9.84
CA SER A 30 11.78 12.73 -8.93
C SER A 30 11.76 13.33 -7.54
N LYS A 31 11.69 14.67 -7.41
CA LYS A 31 11.53 15.35 -6.11
C LYS A 31 10.23 14.97 -5.41
N LEU A 32 9.10 14.93 -6.12
CA LEU A 32 7.80 14.56 -5.53
C LEU A 32 7.81 13.11 -5.02
N LYS A 33 8.28 12.18 -5.87
CA LYS A 33 8.41 10.75 -5.51
C LYS A 33 9.40 10.54 -4.38
N GLY A 34 10.52 11.26 -4.41
CA GLY A 34 11.54 11.25 -3.38
C GLY A 34 10.95 11.65 -2.03
N TYR A 35 10.26 12.79 -1.96
CA TYR A 35 9.62 13.27 -0.74
C TYR A 35 8.65 12.25 -0.14
N ARG A 36 7.77 11.66 -0.96
CA ARG A 36 6.84 10.63 -0.49
C ARG A 36 7.57 9.41 0.07
N LYS A 37 8.60 8.94 -0.63
CA LYS A 37 9.36 7.73 -0.25
C LYS A 37 10.25 7.92 0.97
N THR A 38 10.78 9.12 1.21
CA THR A 38 11.72 9.38 2.31
C THR A 38 11.04 10.01 3.52
N VAL A 39 10.23 11.04 3.31
CA VAL A 39 9.61 11.82 4.39
C VAL A 39 8.29 11.18 4.80
N VAL A 40 7.32 11.07 3.88
CA VAL A 40 5.96 10.59 4.22
C VAL A 40 5.97 9.12 4.65
N ALA A 41 6.68 8.26 3.91
CA ALA A 41 6.82 6.85 4.29
C ALA A 41 7.64 6.65 5.59
N GLY A 42 8.40 7.66 6.01
CA GLY A 42 9.13 7.68 7.29
C GLY A 42 8.26 7.98 8.51
N TYR A 43 6.99 8.42 8.31
CA TYR A 43 6.10 8.75 9.42
C TYR A 43 5.78 7.50 10.25
N ARG A 44 6.05 7.57 11.55
CA ARG A 44 5.81 6.47 12.48
C ARG A 44 4.43 6.57 13.09
N SER A 45 3.68 5.49 13.07
CA SER A 45 2.43 5.44 13.82
C SER A 45 2.72 5.38 15.31
N LEU A 46 1.99 6.16 16.10
CA LEU A 46 2.11 6.20 17.55
C LEU A 46 0.70 6.13 18.16
N LEU A 47 0.51 5.24 19.13
CA LEU A 47 -0.75 5.16 19.88
C LEU A 47 -0.79 6.27 20.93
N LEU A 48 -2.01 6.70 21.26
CA LEU A 48 -2.23 7.70 22.32
C LEU A 48 -1.57 7.28 23.65
N ASP A 49 -1.75 6.02 24.04
CA ASP A 49 -1.20 5.45 25.28
C ASP A 49 0.34 5.40 25.27
N ASP A 50 0.95 5.40 24.08
CA ASP A 50 2.39 5.28 23.89
C ASP A 50 3.09 6.64 23.77
N ILE A 51 2.36 7.76 23.75
CA ILE A 51 2.93 9.11 23.58
C ILE A 51 3.99 9.40 24.65
N ASN A 52 3.65 9.17 25.92
CA ASN A 52 4.53 9.49 27.04
C ASN A 52 5.79 8.62 27.11
N SER A 53 5.75 7.40 26.56
CA SER A 53 6.87 6.46 26.58
C SER A 53 7.79 6.56 25.36
N ASN A 54 7.31 7.14 24.25
CA ASN A 54 8.04 7.19 22.98
C ASN A 54 8.47 8.59 22.55
N LEU A 55 7.91 9.65 23.13
CA LEU A 55 8.34 11.03 22.87
C LEU A 55 9.28 11.53 23.95
N THR A 56 10.38 12.13 23.54
CA THR A 56 11.34 12.79 24.42
C THR A 56 10.90 14.25 24.63
N PRO A 57 11.00 14.79 25.87
CA PRO A 57 10.83 16.24 26.09
C PRO A 57 11.79 17.07 25.23
N GLY A 58 11.32 18.23 24.79
CA GLY A 58 12.03 19.12 23.86
C GLY A 58 11.05 19.81 22.92
N GLU A 59 11.54 20.78 22.16
CA GLU A 59 10.70 21.51 21.19
C GLU A 59 10.14 20.53 20.14
N MET A 60 8.82 20.49 20.03
CA MET A 60 8.10 19.71 19.03
C MET A 60 7.05 20.59 18.36
N HIS A 61 6.80 20.32 17.09
CA HIS A 61 5.79 21.01 16.31
C HIS A 61 4.63 20.06 16.04
N ILE A 62 3.43 20.43 16.48
CA ILE A 62 2.23 19.62 16.33
C ILE A 62 1.24 20.30 15.39
N SER A 63 0.67 19.52 14.48
CA SER A 63 -0.36 19.99 13.56
C SER A 63 -1.52 18.99 13.50
N PRO A 64 -2.77 19.44 13.25
CA PRO A 64 -3.86 18.51 13.03
C PRO A 64 -3.55 17.69 11.77
N LYS A 65 -3.82 16.39 11.82
CA LYS A 65 -3.80 15.56 10.63
C LYS A 65 -5.10 15.81 9.86
N ILE A 66 -4.96 16.43 8.70
CA ILE A 66 -6.06 16.64 7.75
C ILE A 66 -6.29 15.31 7.01
N ASP A 67 -7.56 15.01 6.75
CA ASP A 67 -8.02 13.81 6.06
C ASP A 67 -8.34 14.20 4.61
N GLY A 68 -7.30 14.19 3.78
CA GLY A 68 -7.36 14.50 2.36
C GLY A 68 -6.37 13.62 1.57
N GLU A 69 -5.74 14.20 0.56
CA GLU A 69 -4.67 13.54 -0.19
C GLU A 69 -3.39 14.38 -0.18
N LEU A 70 -2.23 13.70 -0.18
CA LEU A 70 -0.93 14.33 -0.39
C LEU A 70 -0.83 14.89 -1.81
N TRP A 71 -0.70 16.20 -1.93
CA TRP A 71 -0.49 16.90 -3.18
C TRP A 71 0.64 17.91 -3.07
N PHE A 72 1.20 18.28 -4.21
CA PHE A 72 2.29 19.23 -4.33
C PHE A 72 1.82 20.41 -5.14
N MET A 73 2.00 21.62 -4.61
CA MET A 73 1.75 22.84 -5.36
C MET A 73 3.07 23.33 -5.94
N ILE A 74 3.13 23.41 -7.27
CA ILE A 74 4.32 23.80 -8.01
C ILE A 74 4.08 25.20 -8.56
N ILE A 75 4.96 26.12 -8.19
CA ILE A 75 4.94 27.53 -8.62
C ILE A 75 6.22 27.81 -9.41
N GLU A 76 6.06 28.25 -10.66
CA GLU A 76 7.18 28.68 -11.51
C GLU A 76 6.78 29.94 -12.29
N GLY A 77 7.28 31.09 -11.84
CA GLY A 77 6.84 32.38 -12.34
C GLY A 77 5.34 32.59 -12.06
N ASN A 78 4.55 32.72 -13.11
CA ASN A 78 3.09 32.87 -13.00
C ASN A 78 2.32 31.56 -13.26
N GLU A 79 3.02 30.45 -13.51
CA GLU A 79 2.39 29.15 -13.65
C GLU A 79 2.28 28.48 -12.27
N VAL A 80 1.05 28.21 -11.85
CA VAL A 80 0.73 27.49 -10.61
C VAL A 80 -0.10 26.27 -10.95
N VAL A 81 0.33 25.11 -10.47
CA VAL A 81 -0.40 23.85 -10.64
C VAL A 81 -0.33 23.00 -9.37
N LEU A 82 -1.23 22.04 -9.28
CA LEU A 82 -1.17 20.95 -8.32
C LEU A 82 -0.75 19.66 -9.03
N SER A 83 0.10 18.86 -8.39
CA SER A 83 0.44 17.52 -8.85
C SER A 83 0.48 16.51 -7.71
N ASN A 84 0.14 15.25 -7.99
CA ASN A 84 0.48 14.13 -7.11
C ASN A 84 1.85 13.52 -7.50
N THR A 85 2.26 12.45 -6.81
CA THR A 85 3.55 11.76 -7.06
C THR A 85 3.63 11.01 -8.39
N ASN A 86 2.51 10.74 -9.03
CA ASN A 86 2.44 10.06 -10.33
C ASN A 86 2.44 11.05 -11.51
N GLY A 87 2.43 12.35 -11.21
CA GLY A 87 2.38 13.41 -12.22
C GLY A 87 0.96 13.66 -12.74
N LYS A 88 -0.09 13.19 -12.05
CA LYS A 88 -1.46 13.67 -12.27
C LYS A 88 -1.49 15.15 -11.94
N LEU A 89 -1.99 15.96 -12.86
CA LEU A 89 -1.96 17.41 -12.77
C LEU A 89 -3.37 17.98 -12.57
N ILE A 90 -3.48 19.06 -11.81
CA ILE A 90 -4.66 19.93 -11.72
C ILE A 90 -4.19 21.36 -11.99
N ALA A 91 -4.85 22.05 -12.92
CA ALA A 91 -4.48 23.38 -13.37
C ALA A 91 -5.72 24.17 -13.87
N GLY A 92 -5.52 25.43 -14.26
CA GLY A 92 -6.56 26.29 -14.80
C GLY A 92 -7.25 27.14 -13.73
N ASP A 93 -8.44 27.65 -14.04
CA ASP A 93 -9.17 28.59 -13.19
C ASP A 93 -9.86 27.88 -12.00
N ILE A 94 -9.04 27.41 -11.08
CA ILE A 94 -9.49 26.79 -9.83
C ILE A 94 -9.21 27.77 -8.70
N PRO A 95 -10.16 28.07 -7.80
CA PRO A 95 -10.00 29.15 -6.83
C PRO A 95 -8.72 29.10 -5.99
N LEU A 96 -8.27 27.92 -5.55
CA LEU A 96 -7.00 27.79 -4.80
C LEU A 96 -5.76 28.04 -5.68
N VAL A 97 -5.82 27.67 -6.96
CA VAL A 97 -4.73 27.90 -7.93
C VAL A 97 -4.65 29.39 -8.22
N THR A 98 -5.78 30.01 -8.56
CA THR A 98 -5.90 31.46 -8.80
C THR A 98 -5.45 32.28 -7.59
N GLU A 99 -5.80 31.85 -6.38
CA GLU A 99 -5.34 32.48 -5.13
C GLU A 99 -3.81 32.55 -5.05
N VAL A 100 -3.12 31.47 -5.38
CA VAL A 100 -1.64 31.42 -5.33
C VAL A 100 -1.00 32.09 -6.53
N THR A 101 -1.61 32.02 -7.72
CA THR A 101 -1.15 32.79 -8.88
C THR A 101 -1.10 34.29 -8.59
N ASN A 102 -2.10 34.82 -7.86
CA ASN A 102 -2.13 36.25 -7.50
C ASN A 102 -1.01 36.68 -6.54
N ILE A 103 -0.42 35.74 -5.80
CA ILE A 103 0.69 35.98 -4.89
C ILE A 103 2.00 35.32 -5.36
N SER A 104 2.06 34.87 -6.62
CA SER A 104 3.21 34.14 -7.17
C SER A 104 4.53 34.92 -7.07
N SER A 105 4.46 36.25 -7.12
CA SER A 105 5.60 37.15 -6.96
C SER A 105 6.28 37.10 -5.59
N ARG A 106 5.64 36.50 -4.57
CA ARG A 106 6.25 36.21 -3.27
C ARG A 106 7.27 35.05 -3.35
N PHE A 107 7.12 34.18 -4.34
CA PHE A 107 7.93 32.98 -4.51
C PHE A 107 9.14 33.26 -5.42
N ILE A 108 10.31 32.77 -5.02
CA ILE A 108 11.56 32.87 -5.77
C ILE A 108 12.00 31.49 -6.24
N GLY A 109 12.35 31.44 -7.53
CA GLY A 109 12.70 30.20 -8.20
C GLY A 109 11.51 29.25 -8.28
N ARG A 110 11.77 28.02 -8.72
CA ARG A 110 10.76 26.97 -8.73
C ARG A 110 10.45 26.54 -7.31
N SER A 111 9.27 26.93 -6.84
CA SER A 111 8.79 26.59 -5.51
C SER A 111 7.91 25.37 -5.54
N ILE A 112 8.14 24.42 -4.62
CA ILE A 112 7.34 23.20 -4.50
C ILE A 112 6.88 23.09 -3.04
N LEU A 113 5.62 23.47 -2.80
CA LEU A 113 4.97 23.27 -1.52
C LEU A 113 4.42 21.84 -1.44
N VAL A 114 4.52 21.25 -0.26
CA VAL A 114 3.88 19.99 0.08
C VAL A 114 2.70 20.27 0.98
N GLY A 115 1.55 19.69 0.67
CA GLY A 115 0.36 19.89 1.48
C GLY A 115 -0.67 18.81 1.32
N GLU A 116 -1.68 18.91 2.17
CA GLU A 116 -2.89 18.12 2.03
C GLU A 116 -3.87 18.89 1.15
N LEU A 117 -4.29 18.31 0.02
CA LEU A 117 -5.46 18.76 -0.73
C LEU A 117 -6.70 18.16 -0.06
N PHE A 118 -7.73 18.98 0.17
CA PHE A 118 -8.94 18.55 0.86
C PHE A 118 -10.16 19.33 0.37
N VAL A 119 -11.35 18.87 0.75
CA VAL A 119 -12.61 19.59 0.56
C VAL A 119 -12.96 20.32 1.85
N ALA A 120 -13.09 21.65 1.76
CA ALA A 120 -13.48 22.48 2.87
C ALA A 120 -14.97 22.29 3.20
N THR A 121 -15.25 22.01 4.47
CA THR A 121 -16.58 21.79 5.03
C THR A 121 -16.85 22.84 6.11
N LYS A 122 -18.11 23.28 6.25
CA LYS A 122 -18.48 24.32 7.24
C LYS A 122 -18.58 23.76 8.66
N ASP A 123 -19.13 22.55 8.80
CA ASP A 123 -19.58 22.02 10.10
C ASP A 123 -18.90 20.71 10.52
N SER A 124 -18.04 20.15 9.66
CA SER A 124 -17.33 18.91 9.91
C SER A 124 -15.85 19.05 9.59
N ARG A 125 -15.02 18.12 10.06
CA ARG A 125 -13.67 17.96 9.53
C ARG A 125 -13.71 17.43 8.09
N PRO A 126 -12.68 17.70 7.26
CA PRO A 126 -12.55 17.10 5.94
C PRO A 126 -12.52 15.57 5.97
N ARG A 127 -12.88 14.96 4.84
CA ARG A 127 -12.78 13.52 4.57
C ARG A 127 -12.19 13.28 3.19
N VAL A 128 -11.31 12.28 3.06
CA VAL A 128 -10.75 11.88 1.77
C VAL A 128 -11.82 11.43 0.75
N SER A 129 -12.95 10.87 1.22
CA SER A 129 -14.08 10.48 0.37
C SER A 129 -14.73 11.68 -0.34
N ASP A 130 -14.80 12.82 0.34
CA ASP A 130 -15.38 14.04 -0.21
C ASP A 130 -14.47 14.61 -1.29
N LEU A 131 -13.15 14.54 -1.07
CA LEU A 131 -12.16 14.92 -2.08
C LEU A 131 -12.25 14.02 -3.32
N SER A 132 -12.34 12.70 -3.14
CA SER A 132 -12.49 11.77 -4.25
C SER A 132 -13.74 12.09 -5.08
N SER A 133 -14.85 12.39 -4.40
CA SER A 133 -16.11 12.77 -5.02
C SER A 133 -16.00 14.10 -5.79
N ALA A 134 -15.39 15.11 -5.17
CA ALA A 134 -15.18 16.42 -5.79
C ALA A 134 -14.30 16.32 -7.05
N LEU A 135 -13.19 15.56 -6.99
CA LEU A 135 -12.29 15.37 -8.12
C LEU A 135 -12.88 14.47 -9.22
N GLY A 136 -13.88 13.64 -8.90
CA GLY A 136 -14.58 12.75 -9.83
C GLY A 136 -15.67 13.42 -10.67
N GLY A 137 -16.08 14.65 -10.34
CA GLY A 137 -17.23 15.32 -10.96
C GLY A 137 -17.04 15.80 -12.41
N GLY A 138 -15.83 15.68 -12.98
CA GLY A 138 -15.52 16.16 -14.33
C GLY A 138 -15.86 17.64 -14.49
N ALA A 139 -16.62 18.01 -15.53
CA ALA A 139 -17.07 19.39 -15.76
C ALA A 139 -17.96 19.96 -14.63
N LYS A 140 -18.56 19.11 -13.79
CA LYS A 140 -19.39 19.50 -12.65
C LYS A 140 -18.66 19.40 -11.30
N ALA A 141 -17.34 19.20 -11.31
CA ALA A 141 -16.56 19.12 -10.08
C ALA A 141 -16.68 20.43 -9.27
N GLU A 142 -16.92 20.28 -7.98
CA GLU A 142 -17.07 21.36 -7.00
C GLU A 142 -15.70 21.91 -6.57
N VAL A 143 -14.92 22.40 -7.54
CA VAL A 143 -13.55 22.89 -7.34
C VAL A 143 -13.47 24.11 -6.43
N GLU A 144 -14.58 24.83 -6.28
CA GLU A 144 -14.77 25.92 -5.33
C GLU A 144 -14.86 25.50 -3.87
N LYS A 145 -14.86 24.20 -3.57
CA LYS A 145 -14.72 23.70 -2.19
C LYS A 145 -13.32 23.21 -1.88
N LEU A 146 -12.43 23.14 -2.87
CA LEU A 146 -11.07 22.67 -2.65
C LEU A 146 -10.26 23.67 -1.80
N GLY A 147 -9.45 23.12 -0.90
CA GLY A 147 -8.47 23.82 -0.08
C GLY A 147 -7.16 23.05 -0.03
N PHE A 148 -6.06 23.76 0.24
CA PHE A 148 -4.71 23.20 0.34
C PHE A 148 -4.05 23.66 1.63
N ALA A 149 -3.65 22.70 2.46
CA ALA A 149 -2.93 22.97 3.71
C ALA A 149 -1.46 22.59 3.54
N ALA A 150 -0.63 23.59 3.26
CA ALA A 150 0.81 23.41 3.11
C ALA A 150 1.45 23.07 4.47
N PHE A 151 2.16 21.95 4.54
CA PHE A 151 2.83 21.51 5.76
C PHE A 151 4.33 21.31 5.59
N ASP A 152 4.85 21.44 4.36
CA ASP A 152 6.29 21.45 4.08
C ASP A 152 6.61 22.20 2.76
N ILE A 153 7.89 22.45 2.52
CA ILE A 153 8.39 23.03 1.26
C ILE A 153 9.68 22.31 0.83
N ILE A 154 9.72 21.82 -0.41
CA ILE A 154 10.86 21.05 -0.95
C ILE A 154 11.91 21.98 -1.55
N SER A 155 11.47 23.03 -2.25
CA SER A 155 12.34 23.98 -2.93
C SER A 155 11.67 25.33 -3.07
N GLY A 156 12.48 26.34 -3.37
CA GLY A 156 12.04 27.73 -3.49
C GLY A 156 11.89 28.41 -2.13
N GLY A 157 11.55 29.70 -2.16
CA GLY A 157 11.37 30.51 -0.95
C GLY A 157 11.04 31.95 -1.27
N ASP A 158 11.44 32.88 -0.41
CA ASP A 158 11.16 34.31 -0.53
C ASP A 158 12.47 35.13 -0.65
N LYS A 159 12.35 36.46 -0.74
CA LYS A 159 13.52 37.37 -0.81
C LYS A 159 14.33 37.43 0.49
N LEU A 160 13.79 36.87 1.58
CA LEU A 160 14.32 37.00 2.94
C LEU A 160 15.08 35.75 3.40
N SER A 161 14.90 34.62 2.70
CA SER A 161 15.37 33.32 3.16
C SER A 161 16.61 32.85 2.40
N ASN A 162 17.58 32.30 3.14
CA ASN A 162 18.71 31.58 2.57
C ASN A 162 18.33 30.11 2.36
N ILE A 163 18.06 29.73 1.12
CA ILE A 163 17.67 28.36 0.73
C ILE A 163 18.95 27.53 0.46
N PRO A 164 19.03 26.24 0.83
CA PRO A 164 17.98 25.39 1.40
C PRO A 164 17.82 25.51 2.92
N LEU A 165 16.58 25.40 3.39
CA LEU A 165 16.24 25.39 4.82
C LEU A 165 16.23 23.95 5.35
N ALA A 166 17.18 23.64 6.23
CA ALA A 166 17.34 22.30 6.81
C ALA A 166 16.31 22.02 7.91
N ASP A 167 16.00 23.01 8.74
CA ASP A 167 15.12 22.83 9.90
C ASP A 167 13.65 23.04 9.55
N TYR A 168 12.79 22.24 10.18
CA TYR A 168 11.34 22.34 9.98
C TYR A 168 10.79 23.70 10.41
N LYS A 169 11.32 24.25 11.50
CA LYS A 169 10.93 25.56 12.03
C LYS A 169 11.10 26.67 10.98
N ASP A 170 12.27 26.73 10.34
CA ASP A 170 12.51 27.74 9.31
C ASP A 170 11.60 27.55 8.09
N ARG A 171 11.37 26.29 7.70
CA ARG A 171 10.40 25.97 6.62
C ARG A 171 8.98 26.37 6.99
N LEU A 172 8.57 26.16 8.24
CA LEU A 172 7.27 26.56 8.76
C LEU A 172 7.10 28.08 8.71
N GLU A 173 8.08 28.83 9.24
CA GLU A 173 8.08 30.30 9.20
C GLU A 173 8.02 30.83 7.77
N LEU A 174 8.80 30.24 6.85
CA LEU A 174 8.76 30.57 5.43
C LEU A 174 7.36 30.34 4.83
N MET A 175 6.76 29.16 5.05
CA MET A 175 5.41 28.87 4.54
C MET A 175 4.35 29.81 5.11
N GLN A 176 4.44 30.16 6.40
CA GLN A 176 3.53 31.10 7.04
C GLN A 176 3.61 32.49 6.39
N ARG A 177 4.82 33.00 6.11
CA ARG A 177 5.01 34.28 5.42
C ARG A 177 4.51 34.22 3.96
N LEU A 178 4.86 33.18 3.22
CA LEU A 178 4.47 33.03 1.81
C LEU A 178 2.95 33.01 1.66
N LEU A 179 2.26 32.25 2.52
CA LEU A 179 0.83 31.99 2.44
C LEU A 179 -0.02 32.91 3.35
N ASP A 180 0.58 33.97 3.88
CA ASP A 180 -0.14 34.93 4.73
C ASP A 180 -1.30 35.58 3.96
N GLY A 181 -2.45 35.71 4.64
CA GLY A 181 -3.70 36.20 4.06
C GLY A 181 -4.46 35.20 3.17
N GLY A 182 -3.93 33.98 2.97
CA GLY A 182 -4.59 32.93 2.20
C GLY A 182 -5.95 32.54 2.77
N LYS A 183 -6.89 32.17 1.90
CA LYS A 183 -8.23 31.70 2.29
C LYS A 183 -8.36 30.21 2.04
N ARG A 184 -7.99 29.76 0.84
CA ARG A 184 -8.06 28.37 0.39
C ARG A 184 -6.73 27.67 0.49
N VAL A 185 -5.63 28.41 0.37
CA VAL A 185 -4.27 27.90 0.51
C VAL A 185 -3.67 28.50 1.76
N LYS A 186 -3.35 27.66 2.74
CA LYS A 186 -2.82 28.10 4.04
C LYS A 186 -1.68 27.21 4.47
N CYS A 187 -0.78 27.75 5.28
CA CYS A 187 0.09 26.90 6.07
C CYS A 187 -0.75 26.14 7.11
N VAL A 188 -0.45 24.86 7.32
CA VAL A 188 -1.15 24.04 8.31
C VAL A 188 -1.00 24.66 9.69
N LYS A 189 -2.10 24.71 10.44
CA LYS A 189 -2.05 25.17 11.83
C LYS A 189 -1.02 24.32 12.59
N THR A 190 -0.04 24.99 13.19
CA THR A 190 1.04 24.32 13.92
C THR A 190 1.21 25.01 15.26
N GLU A 191 1.22 24.23 16.33
CA GLU A 191 1.54 24.70 17.69
C GLU A 191 2.92 24.16 18.08
N VAL A 192 3.64 24.95 18.87
CA VAL A 192 4.92 24.55 19.44
C VAL A 192 4.70 24.09 20.88
N ILE A 193 5.13 22.88 21.20
CA ILE A 193 5.03 22.28 22.53
C ILE A 193 6.40 21.83 23.01
N ASN A 194 6.56 21.62 24.32
CA ASN A 194 7.83 21.19 24.91
C ASN A 194 7.73 19.85 25.67
N SER A 195 6.53 19.30 25.82
CA SER A 195 6.31 18.06 26.57
C SER A 195 5.34 17.10 25.88
N PRO A 196 5.52 15.76 26.05
CA PRO A 196 4.58 14.76 25.56
C PRO A 196 3.16 14.92 26.12
N LYS A 197 3.02 15.48 27.34
CA LYS A 197 1.71 15.72 27.98
C LYS A 197 0.88 16.73 27.21
N GLU A 198 1.49 17.80 26.69
CA GLU A 198 0.78 18.77 25.86
C GLU A 198 0.26 18.12 24.57
N ALA A 199 1.03 17.20 23.97
CA ALA A 199 0.57 16.46 22.79
C ALA A 199 -0.70 15.63 23.08
N VAL A 200 -0.83 15.06 24.28
CA VAL A 200 -2.06 14.36 24.71
C VAL A 200 -3.24 15.33 24.80
N SER A 201 -3.06 16.49 25.43
CA SER A 201 -4.11 17.52 25.53
C SER A 201 -4.58 17.99 24.15
N TYR A 202 -3.66 18.25 23.22
CA TYR A 202 -4.02 18.60 21.84
C TYR A 202 -4.71 17.45 21.09
N PHE A 203 -4.39 16.19 21.41
CA PHE A 203 -5.09 15.05 20.85
C PHE A 203 -6.54 15.03 21.32
N GLU A 204 -6.80 15.24 22.60
CA GLU A 204 -8.16 15.33 23.15
C GLU A 204 -8.93 16.51 22.55
N ASP A 205 -8.32 17.69 22.50
CA ASP A 205 -8.96 18.93 22.04
C ASP A 205 -9.27 18.96 20.54
N TRP A 206 -8.43 18.34 19.71
CA TRP A 206 -8.59 18.34 18.26
C TRP A 206 -9.21 17.05 17.75
N VAL A 207 -8.75 15.90 18.23
CA VAL A 207 -9.19 14.59 17.74
C VAL A 207 -10.38 14.09 18.55
N GLY A 208 -10.30 14.15 19.89
CA GLY A 208 -11.42 13.78 20.78
C GLY A 208 -12.67 14.62 20.55
N ALA A 209 -12.51 15.92 20.28
CA ALA A 209 -13.60 16.82 19.91
C ALA A 209 -14.05 16.72 18.43
N GLY A 210 -13.48 15.80 17.64
CA GLY A 210 -13.89 15.56 16.24
C GLY A 210 -13.45 16.61 15.21
N LYS A 211 -12.55 17.54 15.57
CA LYS A 211 -12.05 18.62 14.70
C LYS A 211 -10.96 18.16 13.74
N ALA A 212 -10.25 17.07 14.06
CA ALA A 212 -9.17 16.48 13.25
C ALA A 212 -9.25 14.95 13.20
N GLU A 213 -8.64 14.33 12.18
CA GLU A 213 -8.53 12.87 12.07
C GLU A 213 -7.53 12.28 13.08
N GLY A 214 -6.51 13.08 13.40
CA GLY A 214 -5.37 12.69 14.21
C GLY A 214 -4.45 13.89 14.42
N LEU A 215 -3.23 13.61 14.89
CA LEU A 215 -2.13 14.56 14.99
C LEU A 215 -0.95 14.13 14.13
N VAL A 216 -0.19 15.13 13.67
CA VAL A 216 1.18 14.95 13.19
C VAL A 216 2.10 15.66 14.17
N ILE A 217 3.03 14.92 14.77
CA ILE A 217 4.03 15.42 15.70
C ILE A 217 5.38 15.37 15.02
N ARG A 218 6.02 16.52 14.84
CA ARG A 218 7.38 16.64 14.32
C ARG A 218 8.29 16.91 15.51
N ALA A 219 9.00 15.87 15.92
CA ALA A 219 9.86 15.92 17.09
C ALA A 219 11.21 16.57 16.76
N GLY A 220 11.84 17.21 17.75
CA GLY A 220 13.10 17.94 17.58
C GLY A 220 14.25 17.10 17.04
N GLU A 221 14.24 15.78 17.26
CA GLU A 221 15.21 14.84 16.69
C GLU A 221 14.95 14.48 15.22
N GLY A 222 14.02 15.15 14.55
CA GLY A 222 13.68 14.96 13.14
C GLY A 222 12.71 13.80 12.85
N ARG A 223 12.27 13.07 13.87
CA ARG A 223 11.24 12.04 13.73
C ARG A 223 9.86 12.66 13.57
N ILE A 224 9.05 12.10 12.67
CA ILE A 224 7.67 12.51 12.48
C ILE A 224 6.76 11.35 12.87
N TYR A 225 5.84 11.63 13.78
CA TYR A 225 4.85 10.68 14.26
C TYR A 225 3.46 11.09 13.79
N LYS A 226 2.64 10.09 13.45
CA LYS A 226 1.21 10.24 13.25
C LYS A 226 0.48 9.55 14.39
N VAL A 227 -0.36 10.29 15.09
CA VAL A 227 -1.20 9.78 16.18
C VAL A 227 -2.64 9.77 15.69
N LYS A 228 -3.27 8.61 15.71
CA LYS A 228 -4.67 8.43 15.30
C LYS A 228 -5.43 7.63 16.36
N PRO A 229 -6.76 7.80 16.48
CA PRO A 229 -7.56 6.88 17.26
C PRO A 229 -7.39 5.47 16.71
N SER A 230 -7.22 4.48 17.57
CA SER A 230 -7.13 3.09 17.15
C SER A 230 -8.37 2.65 16.38
N LEU A 231 -8.20 1.74 15.44
CA LEU A 231 -9.29 1.14 14.68
C LEU A 231 -9.56 -0.26 15.21
N SER A 232 -10.81 -0.58 15.52
CA SER A 232 -11.25 -1.96 15.77
C SER A 232 -11.88 -2.52 14.50
N VAL A 233 -11.53 -3.75 14.13
CA VAL A 233 -12.04 -4.45 12.94
C VAL A 233 -12.40 -5.88 13.32
N ASP A 234 -13.61 -6.30 12.98
CA ASP A 234 -14.04 -7.69 13.04
C ASP A 234 -13.64 -8.39 11.75
N ALA A 235 -12.77 -9.40 11.86
CA ALA A 235 -12.24 -10.14 10.71
C ALA A 235 -12.30 -11.65 10.94
N VAL A 236 -12.45 -12.42 9.86
CA VAL A 236 -12.43 -13.88 9.91
C VAL A 236 -11.02 -14.41 9.74
N ILE A 237 -10.68 -15.45 10.50
CA ILE A 237 -9.44 -16.21 10.30
C ILE A 237 -9.59 -17.12 9.09
N ILE A 238 -8.69 -16.99 8.12
CA ILE A 238 -8.64 -17.82 6.91
C ILE A 238 -7.37 -18.67 6.81
N GLY A 239 -6.42 -18.48 7.73
CA GLY A 239 -5.25 -19.36 7.84
C GLY A 239 -4.35 -19.02 9.03
N TYR A 240 -3.33 -19.85 9.25
CA TYR A 240 -2.33 -19.65 10.31
C TYR A 240 -0.94 -20.17 9.92
N THR A 241 0.08 -19.71 10.63
CA THR A 241 1.43 -20.30 10.63
C THR A 241 1.75 -20.87 12.01
N GLU A 242 2.56 -21.93 12.04
CA GLU A 242 3.06 -22.53 13.28
C GLU A 242 4.26 -21.75 13.83
N ASN A 243 4.49 -21.84 15.13
CA ASN A 243 5.73 -21.35 15.74
C ASN A 243 6.86 -22.33 15.43
N ASN A 244 8.03 -21.78 15.06
CA ASN A 244 9.20 -22.58 14.68
C ASN A 244 9.71 -23.42 15.86
N ASP A 245 9.60 -22.91 17.09
CA ASP A 245 10.13 -23.56 18.30
C ASP A 245 9.10 -24.50 18.96
N ASP A 246 7.80 -24.23 18.79
CA ASP A 246 6.70 -25.02 19.35
C ASP A 246 5.52 -25.04 18.37
N ASN A 247 5.46 -26.07 17.52
CA ASN A 247 4.39 -26.23 16.52
C ASN A 247 2.97 -26.37 17.11
N SER A 248 2.84 -26.57 18.43
CA SER A 248 1.52 -26.53 19.10
C SER A 248 0.97 -25.10 19.27
N GLN A 249 1.76 -24.07 18.92
CA GLN A 249 1.40 -22.67 19.03
C GLN A 249 1.19 -22.02 17.67
N VAL A 250 0.10 -21.26 17.55
CA VAL A 250 -0.06 -20.34 16.42
C VAL A 250 0.95 -19.21 16.57
N ARG A 251 1.74 -18.99 15.52
CA ARG A 251 2.65 -17.85 15.45
C ARG A 251 1.97 -16.61 14.91
N SER A 252 1.20 -16.76 13.84
CA SER A 252 0.39 -15.69 13.25
C SER A 252 -0.85 -16.23 12.56
N ILE A 253 -1.91 -15.42 12.51
CA ILE A 253 -3.15 -15.71 11.79
C ILE A 253 -3.28 -14.80 10.56
N MET A 254 -3.92 -15.32 9.52
CA MET A 254 -4.29 -14.60 8.30
C MET A 254 -5.76 -14.22 8.37
N LEU A 255 -6.05 -12.94 8.12
CA LEU A 255 -7.36 -12.32 8.33
C LEU A 255 -7.95 -11.85 7.00
N ALA A 256 -9.27 -11.97 6.86
CA ALA A 256 -10.00 -11.46 5.72
C ALA A 256 -11.30 -10.74 6.13
N LEU A 257 -11.75 -9.84 5.26
CA LEU A 257 -13.08 -9.23 5.29
C LEU A 257 -13.91 -9.75 4.11
N MET A 258 -15.23 -9.67 4.21
CA MET A 258 -16.17 -10.15 3.20
C MET A 258 -16.64 -9.00 2.32
N ARG A 259 -16.59 -9.21 1.00
CA ARG A 259 -17.10 -8.31 -0.03
C ARG A 259 -18.62 -8.51 -0.22
N PRO A 260 -19.33 -7.55 -0.86
CA PRO A 260 -20.77 -7.67 -1.13
C PRO A 260 -21.16 -8.93 -1.94
N ASP A 261 -20.26 -9.44 -2.79
CA ASP A 261 -20.44 -10.67 -3.57
C ASP A 261 -20.15 -11.97 -2.78
N LYS A 262 -20.00 -11.88 -1.45
CA LYS A 262 -19.67 -12.96 -0.51
C LYS A 262 -18.26 -13.55 -0.65
N SER A 263 -17.42 -12.98 -1.51
CA SER A 263 -16.00 -13.35 -1.54
C SER A 263 -15.23 -12.73 -0.37
N PHE A 264 -14.08 -13.32 -0.02
CA PHE A 264 -13.23 -12.88 1.07
C PHE A 264 -12.00 -12.15 0.53
N GLN A 265 -11.76 -10.93 0.98
CA GLN A 265 -10.59 -10.16 0.60
C GLN A 265 -9.59 -10.11 1.75
N LEU A 266 -8.34 -10.47 1.46
CA LEU A 266 -7.26 -10.53 2.43
C LEU A 266 -7.01 -9.15 3.07
N LEU A 267 -7.16 -9.07 4.39
CA LEU A 267 -6.85 -7.87 5.18
C LEU A 267 -5.36 -7.82 5.57
N GLY A 268 -4.81 -8.96 5.98
CA GLY A 268 -3.41 -9.08 6.37
C GLY A 268 -3.19 -10.17 7.40
N SER A 269 -2.09 -10.06 8.15
CA SER A 269 -1.72 -11.02 9.19
C SER A 269 -1.62 -10.37 10.56
N CYS A 270 -1.98 -11.10 11.61
CA CYS A 270 -1.80 -10.70 13.00
C CYS A 270 -0.89 -11.70 13.72
N GLY A 271 0.24 -11.22 14.25
CA GLY A 271 1.17 -12.02 15.06
C GLY A 271 1.12 -11.70 16.56
N SER A 272 0.50 -10.59 16.95
CA SER A 272 0.31 -10.18 18.34
C SER A 272 -0.95 -10.85 18.91
N LEU A 273 -0.80 -12.11 19.31
CA LEU A 273 -1.88 -13.03 19.70
C LEU A 273 -1.95 -13.29 21.22
N GLY A 274 -1.25 -12.48 22.01
CA GLY A 274 -1.07 -12.71 23.45
C GLY A 274 0.04 -13.71 23.76
N ASP A 275 -0.10 -14.36 24.90
CA ASP A 275 0.89 -15.28 25.49
C ASP A 275 0.86 -16.70 24.88
N ALA A 276 1.78 -17.56 25.33
CA ALA A 276 1.88 -18.94 24.84
C ALA A 276 0.60 -19.75 25.07
N ARG A 277 -0.11 -19.51 26.20
CA ARG A 277 -1.38 -20.18 26.49
C ARG A 277 -2.45 -19.80 25.46
N SER A 278 -2.63 -18.52 25.21
CA SER A 278 -3.58 -17.99 24.23
C SER A 278 -3.30 -18.54 22.83
N ARG A 279 -2.02 -18.64 22.45
CA ARG A 279 -1.60 -19.23 21.17
C ARG A 279 -1.93 -20.72 21.04
N LYS A 280 -1.80 -21.51 22.11
CA LYS A 280 -2.19 -22.93 22.12
C LYS A 280 -3.71 -23.11 22.07
N GLU A 281 -4.45 -22.26 22.77
CA GLU A 281 -5.92 -22.26 22.74
C GLU A 281 -6.43 -21.91 21.33
N MET A 282 -5.81 -20.93 20.68
CA MET A 282 -6.11 -20.58 19.28
C MET A 282 -5.78 -21.73 18.33
N MET A 283 -4.64 -22.40 18.49
CA MET A 283 -4.26 -23.56 17.67
C MET A 283 -5.33 -24.65 17.72
N LYS A 284 -5.77 -25.02 18.93
CA LYS A 284 -6.82 -26.05 19.14
C LYS A 284 -8.14 -25.70 18.44
N LYS A 285 -8.49 -24.41 18.35
CA LYS A 285 -9.71 -23.93 17.69
C LYS A 285 -9.63 -24.07 16.17
N ILE A 286 -8.51 -23.69 15.55
CA ILE A 286 -8.45 -23.52 14.08
C ILE A 286 -7.84 -24.71 13.34
N GLN A 287 -6.89 -25.45 13.94
CA GLN A 287 -6.15 -26.51 13.22
C GLN A 287 -7.04 -27.61 12.64
N LYS A 288 -8.17 -27.91 13.31
CA LYS A 288 -9.10 -28.97 12.90
C LYS A 288 -9.89 -28.60 11.64
N SER A 289 -9.93 -27.32 11.31
CA SER A 289 -10.67 -26.78 10.16
C SER A 289 -9.76 -26.54 8.94
N GLN A 290 -8.55 -27.12 8.92
CA GLN A 290 -7.64 -26.97 7.81
C GLN A 290 -8.24 -27.52 6.50
N ILE A 291 -8.15 -26.73 5.44
CA ILE A 291 -8.67 -27.06 4.11
C ILE A 291 -7.71 -26.66 3.00
N GLU A 292 -7.88 -27.26 1.81
CA GLU A 292 -7.03 -26.99 0.66
C GLU A 292 -7.23 -25.58 0.09
N SER A 293 -6.16 -25.03 -0.48
CA SER A 293 -6.18 -23.77 -1.22
C SER A 293 -5.37 -23.91 -2.51
N ASN A 294 -5.90 -23.41 -3.63
CA ASN A 294 -5.11 -23.27 -4.86
C ASN A 294 -4.11 -22.09 -4.80
N TRP A 295 -4.20 -21.27 -3.76
CA TRP A 295 -3.35 -20.11 -3.54
C TRP A 295 -2.44 -20.35 -2.34
N ARG A 296 -1.14 -20.12 -2.54
CA ARG A 296 -0.14 -20.18 -1.47
C ARG A 296 0.21 -18.76 -1.03
N TYR A 297 0.33 -18.57 0.27
CA TYR A 297 0.73 -17.31 0.87
C TYR A 297 1.78 -17.56 1.95
N THR A 298 2.77 -16.68 2.02
CA THR A 298 3.86 -16.75 3.00
C THR A 298 3.88 -15.49 3.85
N SER A 299 4.25 -15.64 5.12
CA SER A 299 4.61 -14.51 5.98
C SER A 299 5.92 -13.85 5.50
N GLY A 300 6.25 -12.69 6.08
CA GLY A 300 7.43 -11.91 5.70
C GLY A 300 8.78 -12.63 5.87
N ASP A 301 8.84 -13.62 6.76
CA ASP A 301 10.00 -14.48 7.02
C ASP A 301 9.92 -15.84 6.28
N GLY A 302 8.93 -16.03 5.41
CA GLY A 302 8.83 -17.19 4.51
C GLY A 302 8.01 -18.39 5.01
N ALA A 303 7.43 -18.35 6.22
CA ALA A 303 6.55 -19.42 6.68
C ALA A 303 5.25 -19.48 5.85
N VAL A 304 4.87 -20.66 5.40
CA VAL A 304 3.68 -20.88 4.57
C VAL A 304 2.44 -20.95 5.45
N TYR A 305 1.38 -20.25 5.07
CA TYR A 305 0.11 -20.33 5.79
C TYR A 305 -0.65 -21.63 5.48
N HIS A 306 -1.12 -22.29 6.53
CA HIS A 306 -2.14 -23.32 6.49
C HIS A 306 -3.51 -22.66 6.41
N PHE A 307 -4.28 -22.95 5.36
CA PHE A 307 -5.62 -22.38 5.20
C PHE A 307 -6.65 -23.14 6.03
N VAL A 308 -7.62 -22.42 6.59
CA VAL A 308 -8.69 -22.98 7.42
C VAL A 308 -10.06 -22.53 6.93
N LYS A 309 -11.12 -23.24 7.31
CA LYS A 309 -12.50 -22.82 7.04
C LYS A 309 -12.76 -21.45 7.69
N PRO A 310 -13.50 -20.54 7.02
CA PRO A 310 -13.80 -19.22 7.57
C PRO A 310 -14.89 -19.33 8.66
N GLU A 311 -14.54 -19.84 9.83
CA GLU A 311 -15.50 -20.13 10.93
C GLU A 311 -15.27 -19.27 12.17
N VAL A 312 -14.04 -18.78 12.38
CA VAL A 312 -13.65 -18.06 13.59
C VAL A 312 -13.49 -16.57 13.29
N ILE A 313 -14.36 -15.75 13.88
CA ILE A 313 -14.29 -14.30 13.83
C ILE A 313 -13.56 -13.77 15.06
N VAL A 314 -12.65 -12.82 14.82
CA VAL A 314 -11.89 -12.14 15.86
C VAL A 314 -12.01 -10.63 15.70
N GLU A 315 -11.99 -9.94 16.82
CA GLU A 315 -11.79 -8.51 16.86
C GLU A 315 -10.28 -8.24 16.92
N ILE A 316 -9.79 -7.39 16.02
CA ILE A 316 -8.44 -6.86 16.07
C ILE A 316 -8.44 -5.35 16.26
N LYS A 317 -7.47 -4.86 17.03
CA LYS A 317 -7.15 -3.44 17.13
C LYS A 317 -5.94 -3.17 16.23
N ALA A 318 -6.05 -2.19 15.34
CA ALA A 318 -4.95 -1.75 14.48
C ALA A 318 -4.63 -0.28 14.75
N VAL A 319 -3.34 0.06 14.58
CA VAL A 319 -2.86 1.45 14.76
C VAL A 319 -3.16 2.28 13.52
N ASP A 320 -3.02 1.70 12.33
CA ASP A 320 -3.24 2.40 11.07
C ASP A 320 -3.69 1.42 9.98
N ILE A 321 -4.34 1.97 8.96
CA ILE A 321 -4.75 1.24 7.77
C ILE A 321 -4.57 2.15 6.55
N GLN A 322 -3.98 1.63 5.48
CA GLN A 322 -3.60 2.42 4.31
C GLN A 322 -3.97 1.70 3.03
N SER A 323 -4.53 2.42 2.06
CA SER A 323 -4.88 1.90 0.73
C SER A 323 -3.82 2.15 -0.32
N GLU A 324 -2.73 2.83 0.02
CA GLU A 324 -1.60 3.11 -0.88
C GLU A 324 -0.27 2.63 -0.28
N ASP A 325 0.65 2.23 -1.15
CA ASP A 325 2.03 1.93 -0.75
C ASP A 325 2.89 3.20 -0.62
N SER A 326 4.16 3.01 -0.24
CA SER A 326 5.14 4.09 -0.12
C SER A 326 5.45 4.82 -1.43
N SER A 327 5.07 4.25 -2.57
CA SER A 327 5.21 4.86 -3.89
C SER A 327 3.94 5.58 -4.36
N GLY A 328 2.82 5.43 -3.64
CA GLY A 328 1.53 5.99 -4.04
C GLY A 328 0.73 5.13 -4.99
N ASN A 329 1.07 3.85 -5.11
CA ASN A 329 0.24 2.91 -5.85
C ASN A 329 -0.82 2.33 -4.92
N LEU A 330 -2.01 2.09 -5.47
CA LEU A 330 -3.07 1.37 -4.76
C LEU A 330 -2.59 -0.01 -4.32
N ILE A 331 -2.79 -0.30 -3.04
CA ILE A 331 -2.58 -1.63 -2.49
C ILE A 331 -3.67 -2.54 -3.03
N ARG A 332 -3.26 -3.65 -3.64
CA ARG A 332 -4.19 -4.68 -4.15
C ARG A 332 -4.00 -5.96 -3.37
N LYS A 333 -5.08 -6.48 -2.80
CA LYS A 333 -5.09 -7.71 -1.99
C LYS A 333 -5.87 -8.80 -2.68
N MET A 334 -5.44 -10.04 -2.46
CA MET A 334 -6.08 -11.22 -3.06
C MET A 334 -7.51 -11.34 -2.56
N VAL A 335 -8.42 -11.59 -3.49
CA VAL A 335 -9.78 -12.01 -3.22
C VAL A 335 -9.89 -13.53 -3.42
N LEU A 336 -10.53 -14.18 -2.47
CA LEU A 336 -10.68 -15.62 -2.37
C LEU A 336 -12.16 -15.98 -2.32
N SER A 337 -12.54 -17.07 -2.97
CA SER A 337 -13.82 -17.75 -2.70
C SER A 337 -13.58 -18.98 -1.83
N ASN A 338 -14.55 -19.32 -1.00
CA ASN A 338 -14.58 -20.55 -0.23
C ASN A 338 -15.82 -21.35 -0.66
N ASN A 339 -15.65 -22.21 -1.66
CA ASN A 339 -16.69 -23.10 -2.17
C ASN A 339 -16.20 -24.55 -2.04
N ASP A 340 -17.12 -25.49 -1.80
CA ASP A 340 -16.82 -26.92 -1.72
C ASP A 340 -15.69 -27.28 -0.73
N ASP A 341 -15.67 -26.60 0.43
CA ASP A 341 -14.62 -26.76 1.45
C ASP A 341 -13.19 -26.51 0.92
N LYS A 342 -13.02 -25.65 -0.10
CA LYS A 342 -11.72 -25.26 -0.64
C LYS A 342 -11.62 -23.77 -0.90
N TRP A 343 -10.42 -23.22 -0.71
CA TRP A 343 -10.10 -21.85 -1.07
C TRP A 343 -9.64 -21.76 -2.53
N GLN A 344 -10.24 -20.81 -3.27
CA GLN A 344 -9.85 -20.49 -4.63
C GLN A 344 -9.51 -19.01 -4.77
N ALA A 345 -8.29 -18.70 -5.20
CA ALA A 345 -7.91 -17.36 -5.64
C ALA A 345 -8.71 -16.92 -6.86
N LEU A 346 -9.27 -15.72 -6.75
CA LEU A 346 -9.99 -15.04 -7.81
C LEU A 346 -9.04 -14.02 -8.45
N GLN A 347 -9.01 -12.80 -7.94
CA GLN A 347 -8.17 -11.72 -8.46
C GLN A 347 -7.70 -10.80 -7.34
N LYS A 348 -6.67 -10.01 -7.61
CA LYS A 348 -6.28 -8.91 -6.72
C LYS A 348 -7.14 -7.69 -7.01
N LEU A 349 -7.88 -7.20 -6.02
CA LEU A 349 -8.64 -5.95 -6.09
C LEU A 349 -8.05 -4.90 -5.15
N PRO A 350 -8.27 -3.60 -5.42
CA PRO A 350 -7.90 -2.53 -4.49
C PRO A 350 -8.41 -2.82 -3.07
N PHE A 351 -7.55 -2.56 -2.08
CA PHE A 351 -7.84 -2.76 -0.66
C PHE A 351 -6.88 -1.95 0.20
N ALA A 352 -6.78 -2.31 1.48
CA ALA A 352 -5.85 -1.72 2.41
C ALA A 352 -4.89 -2.75 3.03
N SER A 353 -3.81 -2.24 3.63
CA SER A 353 -2.95 -2.97 4.55
C SER A 353 -3.14 -2.46 5.97
N ILE A 354 -3.31 -3.39 6.91
CA ILE A 354 -3.33 -3.12 8.35
C ILE A 354 -1.91 -2.99 8.89
N HIS A 355 -1.70 -2.04 9.81
CA HIS A 355 -0.44 -1.85 10.51
C HIS A 355 -0.61 -2.11 12.01
N HIS A 356 0.32 -2.91 12.54
CA HIS A 356 0.36 -3.33 13.94
C HIS A 356 -0.97 -3.89 14.48
N PRO A 357 -1.59 -4.88 13.82
CA PRO A 357 -2.80 -5.50 14.33
C PRO A 357 -2.52 -6.33 15.57
N VAL A 358 -3.37 -6.16 16.59
CA VAL A 358 -3.34 -6.88 17.86
C VAL A 358 -4.67 -7.59 18.04
N PHE A 359 -4.62 -8.89 18.35
CA PHE A 359 -5.81 -9.64 18.71
C PHE A 359 -6.42 -9.09 20.01
N VAL A 360 -7.72 -8.82 20.00
CA VAL A 360 -8.46 -8.35 21.17
C VAL A 360 -9.25 -9.49 21.79
N ARG A 361 -10.15 -10.10 21.00
CA ARG A 361 -11.05 -11.16 21.47
C ARG A 361 -11.67 -11.94 20.33
N TYR A 362 -12.22 -13.10 20.66
CA TYR A 362 -13.13 -13.83 19.78
C TYR A 362 -14.50 -13.15 19.72
N ARG A 363 -15.14 -13.17 18.55
CA ARG A 363 -16.48 -12.61 18.32
C ARG A 363 -17.48 -13.73 18.08
N SER A 364 -17.79 -14.48 19.13
CA SER A 364 -18.83 -15.53 19.09
C SER A 364 -20.25 -14.98 18.94
N ASP A 365 -20.42 -13.67 19.12
CA ASP A 365 -21.64 -12.92 18.88
C ASP A 365 -21.85 -12.53 17.40
N LYS A 366 -20.91 -12.88 16.52
CA LYS A 366 -20.89 -12.49 15.10
C LYS A 366 -20.99 -13.71 14.19
N ASN A 367 -21.51 -13.49 12.98
CA ASN A 367 -21.70 -14.55 11.99
C ASN A 367 -20.91 -14.27 10.70
N ILE A 368 -20.66 -15.34 9.93
CA ILE A 368 -19.95 -15.25 8.64
C ILE A 368 -20.92 -14.73 7.57
N ASN A 369 -21.06 -13.41 7.50
CA ASN A 369 -21.95 -12.75 6.56
C ASN A 369 -21.40 -11.38 6.11
N ILE A 370 -22.02 -10.84 5.06
CA ILE A 370 -21.63 -9.57 4.42
C ILE A 370 -21.83 -8.33 5.30
N THR A 371 -22.50 -8.44 6.46
CA THR A 371 -22.76 -7.31 7.37
C THR A 371 -21.72 -7.27 8.48
N ASP A 372 -21.49 -8.41 9.14
CA ASP A 372 -20.57 -8.55 10.26
C ASP A 372 -19.10 -8.50 9.84
N LEU A 373 -18.78 -8.98 8.62
CA LEU A 373 -17.42 -9.01 8.09
C LEU A 373 -17.18 -7.99 6.96
N ARG A 374 -18.08 -7.04 6.78
CA ARG A 374 -18.10 -6.12 5.64
C ARG A 374 -16.79 -5.35 5.47
N ILE A 375 -16.36 -5.09 4.24
CA ILE A 375 -15.17 -4.27 3.95
C ILE A 375 -15.38 -2.79 4.32
N GLU A 376 -16.63 -2.36 4.45
CA GLU A 376 -17.03 -1.02 4.86
C GLU A 376 -16.66 -0.71 6.32
N GLN A 377 -16.14 -1.68 7.10
CA GLN A 377 -15.56 -1.40 8.42
C GLN A 377 -14.33 -0.49 8.35
N ILE A 378 -13.65 -0.44 7.20
CA ILE A 378 -12.35 0.24 7.06
C ILE A 378 -12.37 1.43 6.12
N ILE A 379 -13.50 1.69 5.42
CA ILE A 379 -13.61 2.78 4.44
C ILE A 379 -13.59 4.17 5.08
N ASP A 380 -14.01 4.28 6.35
CA ASP A 380 -13.98 5.54 7.10
C ASP A 380 -12.55 6.02 7.42
N ARG A 381 -11.56 5.15 7.22
CA ARG A 381 -10.13 5.41 7.51
C ARG A 381 -9.26 5.52 6.26
N CYS A 382 -9.67 4.91 5.16
CA CYS A 382 -8.97 5.02 3.88
C CYS A 382 -9.94 4.77 2.73
N LEU A 383 -9.75 5.50 1.63
CA LEU A 383 -10.51 5.26 0.41
C LEU A 383 -10.14 3.90 -0.20
N ILE A 384 -11.13 3.03 -0.37
CA ILE A 384 -11.01 1.78 -1.10
C ILE A 384 -11.90 1.89 -2.33
N SER A 385 -11.28 1.83 -3.51
CA SER A 385 -12.00 1.82 -4.78
C SER A 385 -12.54 0.43 -5.11
N ASP A 386 -13.49 0.37 -6.05
CA ASP A 386 -14.00 -0.88 -6.62
C ASP A 386 -14.61 -1.84 -5.59
N THR A 387 -15.17 -1.34 -4.48
CA THR A 387 -15.78 -2.16 -3.40
C THR A 387 -16.96 -3.00 -3.88
N GLN A 388 -17.68 -2.51 -4.89
CA GLN A 388 -18.83 -3.18 -5.50
C GLN A 388 -18.46 -4.08 -6.70
N THR A 389 -17.21 -4.02 -7.18
CA THR A 389 -16.77 -4.83 -8.32
C THR A 389 -16.76 -6.30 -7.94
N LYS A 390 -17.46 -7.14 -8.71
CA LYS A 390 -17.48 -8.58 -8.49
C LYS A 390 -16.09 -9.18 -8.72
N ALA A 391 -15.65 -10.05 -7.81
CA ALA A 391 -14.42 -10.77 -7.98
C ALA A 391 -14.58 -11.92 -9.00
N GLU A 392 -13.68 -11.97 -9.98
CA GLU A 392 -13.70 -13.01 -11.01
C GLU A 392 -12.52 -13.95 -10.87
N ALA A 393 -12.74 -15.23 -11.19
CA ALA A 393 -11.66 -16.18 -11.35
C ALA A 393 -10.73 -15.71 -12.48
N PRO A 394 -9.41 -15.83 -12.33
CA PRO A 394 -8.49 -15.25 -13.28
C PRO A 394 -8.54 -16.07 -14.56
N LYS A 395 -8.97 -15.46 -15.67
CA LYS A 395 -8.88 -16.05 -17.02
C LYS A 395 -7.44 -16.00 -17.49
N LEU A 396 -6.62 -16.92 -17.00
CA LEU A 396 -5.22 -16.98 -17.37
C LEU A 396 -5.04 -17.63 -18.75
N PRO A 397 -4.30 -17.00 -19.66
CA PRO A 397 -3.91 -17.62 -20.93
C PRO A 397 -3.22 -18.95 -20.69
N THR A 398 -3.51 -19.93 -21.53
CA THR A 398 -2.90 -21.26 -21.44
C THR A 398 -1.40 -21.17 -21.67
N SER A 399 -0.61 -21.88 -20.84
CA SER A 399 0.83 -21.98 -21.07
C SER A 399 1.09 -22.89 -22.28
N LYS A 400 2.05 -22.52 -23.12
CA LYS A 400 2.45 -23.31 -24.30
C LYS A 400 3.81 -23.93 -24.06
N ILE A 401 3.94 -25.25 -24.18
CA ILE A 401 5.25 -25.90 -24.21
C ILE A 401 5.94 -25.50 -25.51
N ILE A 402 7.12 -24.89 -25.40
CA ILE A 402 7.92 -24.46 -26.56
C ILE A 402 9.08 -25.41 -26.84
N ARG A 403 9.52 -26.17 -25.84
CA ARG A 403 10.55 -27.20 -25.98
C ARG A 403 10.34 -28.27 -24.92
N ARG A 404 10.46 -29.52 -25.33
CA ARG A 404 10.46 -30.68 -24.43
C ARG A 404 11.51 -31.65 -24.92
N GLU A 405 12.41 -32.04 -24.04
CA GLU A 405 13.42 -33.05 -24.34
C GLU A 405 13.47 -34.05 -23.21
N VAL A 406 13.50 -35.33 -23.57
CA VAL A 406 13.62 -36.42 -22.61
C VAL A 406 14.88 -37.20 -22.97
N TYR A 407 15.61 -37.58 -21.94
CA TYR A 407 16.84 -38.33 -22.04
C TYR A 407 16.73 -39.53 -21.12
N THR A 408 17.16 -40.68 -21.62
CA THR A 408 17.21 -41.91 -20.82
C THR A 408 18.64 -42.40 -20.73
N LYS A 409 18.92 -43.11 -19.63
CA LYS A 409 20.16 -43.86 -19.46
C LYS A 409 19.84 -45.14 -18.73
N THR A 410 20.14 -46.26 -19.38
CA THR A 410 20.00 -47.59 -18.79
C THR A 410 21.30 -47.97 -18.12
N VAL A 411 21.23 -48.37 -16.86
CA VAL A 411 22.37 -48.93 -16.11
C VAL A 411 21.86 -50.22 -15.47
N LYS A 412 22.41 -51.37 -15.88
CA LYS A 412 21.84 -52.70 -15.58
C LYS A 412 20.38 -52.79 -16.04
N GLU A 413 19.45 -53.17 -15.16
CA GLU A 413 18.00 -53.28 -15.44
C GLU A 413 17.22 -52.00 -15.12
N SER A 414 17.87 -50.97 -14.57
CA SER A 414 17.23 -49.72 -14.15
C SER A 414 17.33 -48.64 -15.24
N ILE A 415 16.21 -47.97 -15.52
CA ILE A 415 16.14 -46.83 -16.45
C ILE A 415 16.07 -45.52 -15.66
N SER A 416 17.05 -44.65 -15.86
CA SER A 416 17.02 -43.26 -15.38
C SER A 416 16.45 -42.33 -16.46
N VAL A 417 15.71 -41.30 -16.06
CA VAL A 417 15.04 -40.35 -16.95
C VAL A 417 15.39 -38.92 -16.56
N LYS A 418 15.90 -38.15 -17.51
CA LYS A 418 16.06 -36.70 -17.40
C LYS A 418 15.11 -36.02 -18.37
N LYS A 419 14.46 -34.95 -17.94
CA LYS A 419 13.47 -34.24 -18.74
C LYS A 419 13.65 -32.73 -18.59
N LEU A 420 13.86 -32.07 -19.72
CA LEU A 420 13.77 -30.62 -19.86
C LEU A 420 12.39 -30.27 -20.42
N VAL A 421 11.73 -29.30 -19.81
CA VAL A 421 10.55 -28.64 -20.39
C VAL A 421 10.73 -27.14 -20.31
N ILE A 422 10.48 -26.46 -21.43
CA ILE A 422 10.35 -25.01 -21.45
C ILE A 422 8.91 -24.70 -21.85
N TRP A 423 8.23 -23.88 -21.07
CA TRP A 423 6.93 -23.34 -21.45
C TRP A 423 6.95 -21.82 -21.47
N LYS A 424 6.29 -21.24 -22.47
CA LYS A 424 5.87 -19.85 -22.48
C LYS A 424 4.59 -19.74 -21.65
N THR A 425 4.59 -18.90 -20.63
CA THR A 425 3.44 -18.80 -19.71
C THR A 425 2.28 -18.04 -20.33
N ASN A 426 2.55 -17.10 -21.26
CA ASN A 426 1.58 -16.19 -21.87
C ASN A 426 0.87 -15.27 -20.85
N LYS A 427 1.41 -15.14 -19.64
CA LYS A 427 0.82 -14.37 -18.54
C LYS A 427 1.60 -13.09 -18.25
N GLU A 428 2.75 -12.90 -18.89
CA GLU A 428 3.68 -11.79 -18.66
C GLU A 428 3.07 -10.41 -18.91
N LYS A 429 2.05 -10.34 -19.79
CA LYS A 429 1.33 -9.10 -20.08
C LYS A 429 0.18 -8.81 -19.09
N LEU A 430 -0.24 -9.80 -18.31
CA LEU A 430 -1.37 -9.67 -17.37
C LEU A 430 -0.90 -9.28 -15.96
N ASP A 431 0.19 -9.88 -15.50
CA ASP A 431 0.81 -9.54 -14.22
C ASP A 431 2.32 -9.78 -14.35
N SER A 432 3.11 -8.74 -14.04
CA SER A 432 4.57 -8.73 -14.14
C SER A 432 5.25 -9.75 -13.21
N ASN A 433 4.52 -10.27 -12.21
CA ASN A 433 4.99 -11.37 -11.37
C ASN A 433 4.98 -12.73 -12.09
N TYR A 434 4.29 -12.88 -13.22
CA TYR A 434 4.40 -14.08 -14.04
C TYR A 434 5.60 -13.97 -14.98
N PRO A 435 6.61 -14.87 -14.85
CA PRO A 435 7.72 -14.91 -15.79
C PRO A 435 7.20 -15.32 -17.17
N ALA A 436 7.73 -14.72 -18.24
CA ALA A 436 7.33 -15.07 -19.60
C ALA A 436 7.66 -16.54 -19.94
N TYR A 437 8.76 -17.06 -19.39
CA TYR A 437 9.24 -18.42 -19.61
C TYR A 437 9.64 -19.09 -18.31
N VAL A 438 9.35 -20.40 -18.22
CA VAL A 438 9.84 -21.27 -17.15
C VAL A 438 10.54 -22.46 -17.78
N ILE A 439 11.69 -22.81 -17.21
CA ILE A 439 12.54 -23.92 -17.59
C ILE A 439 12.52 -24.90 -16.43
N HIS A 440 11.93 -26.07 -16.64
CA HIS A 440 11.80 -27.12 -15.64
C HIS A 440 12.68 -28.31 -16.02
N TRP A 441 13.62 -28.65 -15.15
CA TRP A 441 14.44 -29.85 -15.23
C TRP A 441 13.93 -30.90 -14.26
N THR A 442 13.78 -32.13 -14.74
CA THR A 442 13.47 -33.31 -13.94
C THR A 442 14.61 -34.29 -14.09
N ASP A 443 15.07 -34.86 -12.99
CA ASP A 443 16.07 -35.91 -12.96
C ASP A 443 15.55 -37.04 -12.07
N TYR A 444 15.25 -38.18 -12.68
CA TYR A 444 14.77 -39.39 -12.02
C TYR A 444 15.78 -40.52 -12.18
N SER A 445 16.15 -41.16 -11.07
CA SER A 445 16.95 -42.38 -11.04
C SER A 445 16.46 -43.25 -9.87
N PRO A 446 16.00 -44.47 -10.12
CA PRO A 446 15.39 -45.32 -9.08
C PRO A 446 16.35 -45.68 -7.94
N ASP A 447 17.64 -45.80 -8.25
CA ASP A 447 18.65 -46.29 -7.30
C ASP A 447 19.22 -45.20 -6.37
N ARG A 448 18.68 -43.97 -6.41
CA ARG A 448 19.11 -42.86 -5.53
C ARG A 448 18.28 -42.80 -4.26
N LYS A 449 18.91 -42.37 -3.15
CA LYS A 449 18.21 -42.03 -1.89
C LYS A 449 17.03 -41.08 -2.11
N ASP A 450 17.22 -40.08 -2.97
CA ASP A 450 16.16 -39.21 -3.48
C ASP A 450 15.96 -39.51 -4.98
N PRO A 451 14.99 -40.37 -5.34
CA PRO A 451 14.85 -40.83 -6.72
C PRO A 451 14.55 -39.69 -7.69
N LEU A 452 13.81 -38.67 -7.25
CA LEU A 452 13.34 -37.57 -8.08
C LEU A 452 13.91 -36.21 -7.61
N LYS A 453 14.67 -35.55 -8.49
CA LYS A 453 15.13 -34.17 -8.32
C LYS A 453 14.49 -33.25 -9.36
N ARG A 454 14.21 -32.01 -8.96
CA ARG A 454 13.62 -30.98 -9.83
C ARG A 454 14.39 -29.68 -9.69
N GLU A 455 14.60 -28.98 -10.79
CA GLU A 455 15.15 -27.63 -10.82
C GLU A 455 14.27 -26.75 -11.70
N VAL A 456 13.95 -25.55 -11.24
CA VAL A 456 13.15 -24.56 -11.98
C VAL A 456 13.95 -23.28 -12.15
N ARG A 457 14.01 -22.76 -13.37
CA ARG A 457 14.55 -21.43 -13.69
C ARG A 457 13.52 -20.62 -14.46
N LEU A 458 13.66 -19.30 -14.36
CA LEU A 458 12.75 -18.33 -14.97
C LEU A 458 13.51 -17.50 -16.00
N ALA A 459 12.80 -17.02 -17.02
CA ALA A 459 13.34 -16.06 -17.98
C ALA A 459 12.26 -15.08 -18.45
N SER A 460 12.65 -13.82 -18.65
CA SER A 460 11.79 -12.74 -19.16
C SER A 460 11.65 -12.75 -20.68
N VAL A 461 12.64 -13.31 -21.40
CA VAL A 461 12.68 -13.37 -22.86
C VAL A 461 13.08 -14.76 -23.35
N LYS A 462 12.76 -15.08 -24.61
CA LYS A 462 12.94 -16.41 -25.20
C LYS A 462 14.41 -16.80 -25.28
N GLU A 463 15.26 -15.84 -25.61
CA GLU A 463 16.70 -16.00 -25.81
C GLU A 463 17.37 -16.42 -24.49
N ALA A 464 17.05 -15.73 -23.40
CA ALA A 464 17.52 -16.09 -22.07
C ALA A 464 17.04 -17.48 -21.65
N ALA A 465 15.79 -17.84 -21.96
CA ALA A 465 15.27 -19.18 -21.68
C ALA A 465 16.05 -20.27 -22.45
N ALA A 466 16.40 -20.00 -23.71
CA ALA A 466 17.21 -20.89 -24.53
C ALA A 466 18.61 -21.07 -23.94
N THR A 467 19.31 -19.96 -23.60
CA THR A 467 20.64 -20.02 -22.97
C THR A 467 20.65 -20.80 -21.66
N ILE A 468 19.66 -20.58 -20.79
CA ILE A 468 19.52 -21.34 -19.54
C ILE A 468 19.33 -22.83 -19.83
N SER A 469 18.50 -23.16 -20.83
CA SER A 469 18.21 -24.55 -21.19
C SER A 469 19.43 -25.29 -21.76
N GLU A 470 20.24 -24.63 -22.59
CA GLU A 470 21.47 -25.23 -23.12
C GLU A 470 22.48 -25.49 -21.99
N LYS A 471 22.65 -24.53 -21.07
CA LYS A 471 23.49 -24.73 -19.87
C LYS A 471 23.00 -25.88 -19.01
N MET A 472 21.68 -26.06 -18.85
CA MET A 472 21.13 -27.20 -18.12
C MET A 472 21.42 -28.53 -18.83
N ILE A 473 21.27 -28.59 -20.15
CA ILE A 473 21.59 -29.79 -20.94
C ILE A 473 23.08 -30.10 -20.82
N GLU A 474 23.96 -29.14 -21.09
CA GLU A 474 25.42 -29.31 -21.02
C GLU A 474 25.88 -29.79 -19.63
N LYS A 475 25.29 -29.23 -18.57
CA LYS A 475 25.59 -29.61 -17.19
C LYS A 475 25.13 -31.04 -16.88
N ASN A 476 23.94 -31.44 -17.32
CA ASN A 476 23.28 -32.65 -16.81
C ASN A 476 23.34 -33.86 -17.77
N ILE A 477 23.48 -33.64 -19.07
CA ILE A 477 23.55 -34.69 -20.10
C ILE A 477 25.02 -34.94 -20.43
N LYS A 478 25.54 -36.04 -19.91
CA LYS A 478 26.92 -36.51 -20.11
C LYS A 478 26.92 -37.79 -20.95
N LYS A 479 28.09 -38.38 -21.19
CA LYS A 479 28.23 -39.63 -21.95
C LYS A 479 27.29 -40.74 -21.42
N GLY A 480 26.60 -41.39 -22.34
CA GLY A 480 25.68 -42.50 -22.07
C GLY A 480 24.21 -42.12 -21.84
N TRP A 481 23.84 -40.85 -21.94
CA TRP A 481 22.44 -40.43 -22.01
C TRP A 481 21.99 -40.34 -23.47
N GLN A 482 20.84 -40.92 -23.79
CA GLN A 482 20.25 -40.90 -25.12
C GLN A 482 18.97 -40.07 -25.11
N LYS A 483 18.81 -39.19 -26.10
CA LYS A 483 17.59 -38.41 -26.29
C LYS A 483 16.52 -39.29 -26.93
N ILE A 484 15.28 -39.22 -26.42
CA ILE A 484 14.12 -39.96 -26.92
C ILE A 484 12.98 -39.04 -27.36
#